data_AF-A0A940THU3-F1
#
_entry.id   AF-A0A940THU3-F1
#
_cell.length_a   1.000
_cell.length_b   1.000
_cell.length_c   1.000
_cell.angle_alpha   90.00
_cell.angle_beta   90.00
_cell.angle_gamma   90.00
#
_symmetry.space_group_name_H-M   'P 1'
#
loop_
_entity.id
_entity.type
_entity.pdbx_description
1 polymer ?
#
loop_
_entity_poly.entity_id
_entity_poly.type
_entity_poly.pdbx_seq_one_letter_code
_entity_poly.pdbx_strand_id
1 'polypeptide(L)'
;MKRKIAVIMSIAMLGFVMSGCDSSAPSAGNSAAENSAAETEAVTEEAAETEEVTEAVAETSAAEETEEEDEENYDTGDASLDNIRNQDEIGENELLVLSFGTSYNDSRRLTIGAIEDSLEKAFPDYSVRRGFTANIIIDHVNKRDGILIDDVDAALERAANNKVKTLVVQPTHLMNGLEYNDLLEQVGAKADAFDKVVFGKPLLTSDDDFKRVEEAIVDWTKDYDDGKTAICFMGHGTEAESNSVYKKMQDLLTADGHTNYFVGTVEAEPSVEDVLKLVKAGEYERVVLEPLMVVAGDHANNDMAGDEEDSWKSVFEAAGYKVECLIRGLGENEAIRQIYADHAKEAIDSIAE
;
A
#
# COMPACT_ATOMS: atom_id res chain seq x y z
N MET A 1 17.37 -16.22 29.09
CA MET A 1 18.29 -16.43 27.94
C MET A 1 17.57 -15.87 26.72
N LYS A 2 17.99 -14.71 26.20
CA LYS A 2 17.37 -14.10 25.01
C LYS A 2 17.73 -14.95 23.79
N ARG A 3 16.76 -15.63 23.19
CA ARG A 3 16.94 -16.30 21.89
C ARG A 3 16.98 -15.21 20.84
N LYS A 4 18.02 -15.18 20.00
CA LYS A 4 18.05 -14.33 18.81
C LYS A 4 17.11 -14.97 17.79
N ILE A 5 15.95 -14.37 17.56
CA ILE A 5 15.05 -14.73 16.46
C ILE A 5 15.57 -13.99 15.22
N ALA A 6 15.81 -14.73 14.14
CA ALA A 6 16.23 -14.18 12.87
C ALA A 6 14.97 -13.72 12.13
N VAL A 7 14.84 -12.41 11.89
CA VAL A 7 13.94 -11.88 10.87
C VAL A 7 14.58 -12.21 9.52
N ILE A 8 14.06 -13.20 8.82
CA ILE A 8 14.56 -13.59 7.49
C ILE A 8 13.83 -12.71 6.47
N MET A 9 14.48 -11.62 6.06
CA MET A 9 14.11 -10.90 4.83
C MET A 9 14.84 -11.55 3.65
N SER A 10 14.10 -12.20 2.76
CA SER A 10 14.64 -12.72 1.50
C SER A 10 14.86 -11.57 0.51
N ILE A 11 16.07 -11.01 0.51
CA ILE A 11 16.52 -10.07 -0.54
C ILE A 11 17.11 -10.91 -1.69
N ALA A 12 16.39 -11.03 -2.80
CA ALA A 12 16.92 -11.62 -4.02
C ALA A 12 17.84 -10.62 -4.73
N MET A 13 19.17 -10.83 -4.65
CA MET A 13 20.13 -10.08 -5.47
C MET A 13 20.11 -10.60 -6.92
N LEU A 14 19.63 -9.78 -7.85
CA LEU A 14 19.90 -10.01 -9.28
C LEU A 14 21.35 -9.61 -9.61
N GLY A 15 22.18 -10.62 -9.92
CA GLY A 15 23.51 -10.42 -10.46
C GLY A 15 23.46 -10.03 -11.94
N PHE A 16 23.83 -8.78 -12.25
CA PHE A 16 24.13 -8.33 -13.61
C PHE A 16 25.45 -8.96 -14.08
N VAL A 17 25.39 -9.80 -15.11
CA VAL A 17 26.59 -10.25 -15.84
C VAL A 17 26.69 -9.45 -17.13
N MET A 18 27.56 -8.43 -17.15
CA MET A 18 27.98 -7.77 -18.38
C MET A 18 29.37 -8.29 -18.77
N SER A 19 29.43 -8.95 -19.92
CA SER A 19 30.64 -9.34 -20.62
C SER A 19 31.22 -8.12 -21.35
N GLY A 20 32.53 -7.87 -21.26
CA GLY A 20 33.17 -6.75 -21.97
C GLY A 20 34.69 -6.78 -21.97
N CYS A 21 35.26 -6.88 -23.16
CA CYS A 21 36.65 -7.15 -23.52
C CYS A 21 37.76 -6.19 -23.03
N ASP A 22 38.87 -6.82 -22.66
CA ASP A 22 40.28 -6.55 -23.04
C ASP A 22 40.55 -5.37 -24.01
N SER A 23 41.34 -4.38 -23.58
CA SER A 23 42.63 -4.02 -24.23
C SER A 23 43.39 -2.86 -23.53
N SER A 24 44.64 -3.16 -23.16
CA SER A 24 45.85 -2.31 -23.17
C SER A 24 45.87 -0.86 -22.62
N ALA A 25 46.68 -0.69 -21.56
CA ALA A 25 47.35 0.55 -21.10
C ALA A 25 48.63 0.86 -21.94
N PRO A 26 49.57 1.82 -21.60
CA PRO A 26 49.67 2.72 -20.43
C PRO A 26 50.31 4.13 -20.66
N SER A 27 50.60 4.80 -19.53
CA SER A 27 51.61 5.86 -19.24
C SER A 27 51.04 7.26 -18.96
N ALA A 28 51.56 8.10 -18.05
CA ALA A 28 52.58 8.05 -16.99
C ALA A 28 52.52 9.37 -16.19
N GLY A 29 53.12 9.40 -14.98
CA GLY A 29 53.63 10.62 -14.31
C GLY A 29 52.94 10.95 -12.98
N ASN A 30 53.47 10.53 -11.81
CA ASN A 30 54.49 11.21 -10.97
C ASN A 30 53.90 12.46 -10.26
N SER A 31 53.98 12.70 -8.94
CA SER A 31 54.96 12.37 -7.90
C SER A 31 54.42 12.71 -6.48
N ALA A 32 54.86 11.93 -5.47
CA ALA A 32 55.49 12.32 -4.18
C ALA A 32 54.91 13.49 -3.33
N ALA A 33 54.92 13.51 -1.99
CA ALA A 33 55.71 12.80 -1.00
C ALA A 33 55.05 12.88 0.40
N GLU A 34 55.45 11.93 1.26
CA GLU A 34 55.13 11.76 2.69
C GLU A 34 55.90 12.68 3.65
N ASN A 35 55.66 12.42 4.95
CA ASN A 35 56.39 12.72 6.21
C ASN A 35 55.89 13.92 7.03
N SER A 36 55.79 13.89 8.38
CA SER A 36 56.20 12.93 9.42
C SER A 36 55.55 13.35 10.77
N ALA A 37 55.44 12.41 11.71
CA ALA A 37 55.19 12.55 13.17
C ALA A 37 56.26 13.45 13.88
N ALA A 38 56.19 13.88 15.16
CA ALA A 38 55.55 13.35 16.38
C ALA A 38 55.55 14.41 17.55
N GLU A 39 54.88 14.05 18.67
CA GLU A 39 55.08 14.47 20.10
C GLU A 39 54.81 15.93 20.55
N THR A 40 54.40 16.31 21.78
CA THR A 40 53.62 15.78 22.94
C THR A 40 53.42 16.97 23.92
N GLU A 41 52.39 16.88 24.79
CA GLU A 41 52.22 17.50 26.14
C GLU A 41 51.23 18.68 26.36
N ALA A 42 50.10 18.30 26.99
CA ALA A 42 49.51 18.74 28.27
C ALA A 42 48.80 20.12 28.48
N VAL A 43 47.79 20.01 29.37
CA VAL A 43 46.97 21.00 30.13
C VAL A 43 45.92 21.75 29.29
N THR A 44 44.62 21.88 29.64
CA THR A 44 43.88 22.04 30.91
C THR A 44 42.41 21.61 30.75
N GLU A 45 41.77 21.21 31.86
CA GLU A 45 40.31 21.12 32.02
C GLU A 45 39.64 22.47 31.75
N GLU A 46 38.55 22.47 30.98
CA GLU A 46 37.48 23.45 31.12
C GLU A 46 36.14 22.78 30.78
N ALA A 47 35.16 23.01 31.65
CA ALA A 47 33.83 22.42 31.60
C ALA A 47 33.05 22.93 30.38
N ALA A 48 32.56 22.01 29.54
CA ALA A 48 31.61 22.33 28.49
C ALA A 48 30.20 22.30 29.06
N GLU A 49 29.52 23.43 28.93
CA GLU A 49 28.08 23.57 29.10
C GLU A 49 27.34 22.54 28.24
N THR A 50 26.35 21.90 28.85
CA THR A 50 25.33 21.10 28.20
C THR A 50 24.42 22.04 27.41
N GLU A 51 24.65 22.17 26.09
CA GLU A 51 23.57 22.53 25.17
C GLU A 51 22.96 21.25 24.62
N GLU A 52 21.76 20.99 25.13
CA GLU A 52 20.83 19.98 24.70
C GLU A 52 20.32 20.39 23.31
N VAL A 53 20.89 19.83 22.25
CA VAL A 53 20.27 19.83 20.92
C VAL A 53 19.28 18.67 20.91
N THR A 54 18.06 18.93 21.38
CA THR A 54 16.93 18.06 21.09
C THR A 54 16.59 18.23 19.61
N GLU A 55 16.94 17.21 18.83
CA GLU A 55 16.43 16.98 17.49
C GLU A 55 14.91 17.12 17.47
N ALA A 56 14.43 18.01 16.61
CA ALA A 56 13.05 18.07 16.19
C ALA A 56 12.70 16.77 15.47
N VAL A 57 12.08 15.85 16.21
CA VAL A 57 11.33 14.72 15.68
C VAL A 57 9.91 14.88 16.21
N ALA A 58 9.12 15.67 15.50
CA ALA A 58 7.67 15.72 15.59
C ALA A 58 7.18 16.42 14.31
N GLU A 59 6.04 15.98 13.80
CA GLU A 59 5.37 16.43 12.56
C GLU A 59 5.80 15.68 11.28
N THR A 60 5.49 14.40 11.26
CA THR A 60 4.72 13.74 10.17
C THR A 60 3.92 12.58 10.78
N SER A 61 3.27 12.84 11.91
CA SER A 61 2.09 12.05 12.30
C SER A 61 0.93 12.58 11.49
N ALA A 62 0.13 11.68 10.93
CA ALA A 62 -1.24 11.87 10.44
C ALA A 62 -1.69 13.33 10.39
N ALA A 63 -1.95 13.84 9.19
CA ALA A 63 -2.84 14.98 9.05
C ALA A 63 -4.05 14.70 9.96
N GLU A 64 -4.13 15.42 11.08
CA GLU A 64 -5.36 15.55 11.85
C GLU A 64 -6.30 16.30 10.92
N GLU A 65 -6.96 15.56 10.04
CA GLU A 65 -8.28 15.93 9.60
C GLU A 65 -9.12 15.93 10.87
N THR A 66 -9.31 17.13 11.42
CA THR A 66 -10.54 17.41 12.15
C THR A 66 -11.66 17.24 11.13
N GLU A 67 -12.08 16.00 10.89
CA GLU A 67 -13.41 15.71 10.38
C GLU A 67 -14.35 16.44 11.36
N GLU A 68 -14.88 17.59 10.94
CA GLU A 68 -16.20 17.95 11.46
C GLU A 68 -17.06 16.70 11.27
N GLU A 69 -17.86 16.33 12.28
CA GLU A 69 -18.72 15.15 12.21
C GLU A 69 -19.77 15.32 11.09
N ASP A 70 -19.35 15.25 9.82
CA ASP A 70 -20.12 14.74 8.72
C ASP A 70 -20.26 13.26 9.01
N GLU A 71 -21.17 12.95 9.94
CA GLU A 71 -21.72 11.61 10.06
C GLU A 71 -22.09 11.19 8.63
N GLU A 72 -21.35 10.25 8.02
CA GLU A 72 -21.59 9.76 6.66
C GLU A 72 -23.09 9.51 6.47
N ASN A 73 -23.81 10.50 5.95
CA ASN A 73 -25.26 10.48 5.80
C ASN A 73 -25.65 9.89 4.44
N TYR A 74 -24.72 9.10 3.88
CA TYR A 74 -24.77 8.47 2.58
C TYR A 74 -24.99 6.96 2.79
N ASP A 75 -25.60 6.31 1.81
CA ASP A 75 -25.85 4.87 1.86
C ASP A 75 -24.53 4.10 1.66
N THR A 76 -23.96 3.62 2.75
CA THR A 76 -22.72 2.84 2.73
C THR A 76 -22.94 1.35 2.47
N GLY A 77 -24.20 0.91 2.37
CA GLY A 77 -24.55 -0.49 2.21
C GLY A 77 -24.85 -1.21 3.53
N ASP A 78 -25.09 -2.53 3.45
CA ASP A 78 -25.60 -3.33 4.57
C ASP A 78 -24.46 -3.99 5.38
N ALA A 79 -24.15 -3.42 6.54
CA ALA A 79 -23.16 -3.95 7.47
C ALA A 79 -23.43 -5.40 7.92
N SER A 80 -24.70 -5.84 7.92
CA SER A 80 -25.07 -7.19 8.37
C SER A 80 -24.66 -8.31 7.42
N LEU A 81 -24.30 -7.96 6.18
CA LEU A 81 -23.80 -8.89 5.18
C LEU A 81 -22.30 -9.17 5.32
N ASP A 82 -21.58 -8.39 6.13
CA ASP A 82 -20.14 -8.48 6.28
C ASP A 82 -19.74 -9.47 7.39
N ASN A 83 -18.66 -10.20 7.17
CA ASN A 83 -18.09 -11.10 8.17
C ASN A 83 -16.93 -10.41 8.88
N ILE A 84 -17.10 -10.17 10.17
CA ILE A 84 -16.10 -9.49 11.01
C ILE A 84 -14.83 -10.31 11.27
N ARG A 85 -14.88 -11.63 11.02
CA ARG A 85 -13.74 -12.56 11.09
C ARG A 85 -12.95 -12.56 12.42
N ASN A 86 -13.63 -12.35 13.54
CA ASN A 86 -13.04 -12.30 14.89
C ASN A 86 -13.30 -13.56 15.76
N GLN A 87 -13.69 -14.67 15.14
CA GLN A 87 -14.01 -15.93 15.82
C GLN A 87 -12.80 -16.51 16.58
N ASP A 88 -13.02 -17.09 17.76
CA ASP A 88 -11.99 -17.82 18.51
C ASP A 88 -11.90 -19.29 18.09
N GLU A 89 -11.00 -20.07 18.73
CA GLU A 89 -10.84 -21.52 18.53
C GLU A 89 -10.37 -21.94 17.11
N ILE A 90 -9.44 -21.15 16.55
CA ILE A 90 -9.05 -21.21 15.14
C ILE A 90 -7.86 -22.13 14.78
N GLY A 91 -7.35 -22.90 15.74
CA GLY A 91 -6.15 -23.73 15.55
C GLY A 91 -4.82 -22.97 15.73
N GLU A 92 -3.71 -23.59 15.31
CA GLU A 92 -2.35 -23.08 15.54
C GLU A 92 -1.80 -22.21 14.38
N ASN A 93 -2.51 -22.15 13.25
CA ASN A 93 -2.11 -21.43 12.04
C ASN A 93 -3.13 -20.34 11.73
N GLU A 94 -2.67 -19.09 11.64
CA GLU A 94 -3.50 -17.94 11.34
C GLU A 94 -2.92 -17.17 10.15
N LEU A 95 -3.81 -16.75 9.26
CA LEU A 95 -3.52 -15.79 8.19
C LEU A 95 -4.27 -14.50 8.54
N LEU A 96 -3.53 -13.54 9.10
CA LEU A 96 -4.04 -12.24 9.50
C LEU A 96 -3.94 -11.27 8.31
N VAL A 97 -5.10 -10.88 7.79
CA VAL A 97 -5.24 -9.91 6.70
C VAL A 97 -5.37 -8.52 7.31
N LEU A 98 -4.41 -7.65 7.00
CA LEU A 98 -4.36 -6.28 7.54
C LEU A 98 -4.59 -5.27 6.43
N SER A 99 -5.69 -4.52 6.55
CA SER A 99 -6.10 -3.49 5.61
C SER A 99 -6.05 -2.12 6.26
N PHE A 100 -5.90 -1.05 5.47
CA PHE A 100 -6.20 0.31 5.94
C PHE A 100 -7.60 0.35 6.58
N GLY A 101 -8.57 -0.15 5.82
CA GLY A 101 -9.97 -0.27 6.24
C GLY A 101 -10.89 0.60 5.38
N THR A 102 -12.20 0.43 5.57
CA THR A 102 -13.19 1.38 5.08
C THR A 102 -14.47 1.32 5.91
N SER A 103 -15.06 2.49 6.15
CA SER A 103 -16.41 2.67 6.72
C SER A 103 -17.49 2.24 5.74
N TYR A 104 -17.24 2.24 4.42
CA TYR A 104 -18.23 1.90 3.40
C TYR A 104 -18.53 0.40 3.40
N ASN A 105 -19.69 -0.02 3.95
CA ASN A 105 -20.05 -1.42 4.20
C ASN A 105 -20.00 -2.31 2.94
N ASP A 106 -20.61 -1.88 1.84
CA ASP A 106 -20.62 -2.66 0.61
C ASP A 106 -19.22 -2.73 -0.01
N SER A 107 -18.50 -1.61 -0.02
CA SER A 107 -17.10 -1.58 -0.45
C SER A 107 -16.25 -2.55 0.37
N ARG A 108 -16.35 -2.51 1.71
CA ARG A 108 -15.63 -3.39 2.63
C ARG A 108 -15.89 -4.86 2.31
N ARG A 109 -17.15 -5.26 2.15
CA ARG A 109 -17.53 -6.65 1.85
C ARG A 109 -17.08 -7.10 0.45
N LEU A 110 -17.24 -6.24 -0.56
CA LEU A 110 -16.94 -6.55 -1.95
C LEU A 110 -15.44 -6.52 -2.28
N THR A 111 -14.63 -5.83 -1.46
CA THR A 111 -13.18 -5.69 -1.67
C THR A 111 -12.38 -6.47 -0.61
N ILE A 112 -12.28 -5.95 0.62
CA ILE A 112 -11.55 -6.58 1.73
C ILE A 112 -12.11 -7.97 2.02
N GLY A 113 -13.43 -8.08 2.18
CA GLY A 113 -14.12 -9.36 2.39
C GLY A 113 -13.84 -10.36 1.26
N ALA A 114 -13.85 -9.91 0.01
CA ALA A 114 -13.57 -10.77 -1.13
C ALA A 114 -12.10 -11.22 -1.21
N ILE A 115 -11.15 -10.37 -0.82
CA ILE A 115 -9.72 -10.73 -0.66
C ILE A 115 -9.59 -11.82 0.40
N GLU A 116 -10.19 -11.61 1.56
CA GLU A 116 -10.16 -12.56 2.67
C GLU A 116 -10.81 -13.90 2.30
N ASP A 117 -11.95 -13.89 1.61
CA ASP A 117 -12.62 -15.10 1.11
C ASP A 117 -11.72 -15.86 0.12
N SER A 118 -10.99 -15.14 -0.74
CA SER A 118 -10.05 -15.74 -1.70
C SER A 118 -8.86 -16.38 -0.99
N LEU A 119 -8.33 -15.73 0.04
CA LEU A 119 -7.25 -16.25 0.88
C LEU A 119 -7.70 -17.49 1.66
N GLU A 120 -8.90 -17.46 2.26
CA GLU A 120 -9.44 -18.58 3.02
C GLU A 120 -9.66 -19.82 2.14
N LYS A 121 -10.12 -19.59 0.90
CA LYS A 121 -10.25 -20.65 -0.11
C LYS A 121 -8.89 -21.19 -0.56
N ALA A 122 -7.87 -20.34 -0.69
CA ALA A 122 -6.54 -20.74 -1.13
C ALA A 122 -5.75 -21.50 -0.04
N PHE A 123 -6.00 -21.17 1.23
CA PHE A 123 -5.25 -21.68 2.38
C PHE A 123 -6.17 -22.31 3.45
N PRO A 124 -6.82 -23.45 3.16
CA PRO A 124 -7.79 -24.06 4.08
C PRO A 124 -7.18 -24.57 5.41
N ASP A 125 -5.86 -24.66 5.50
CA ASP A 125 -5.13 -25.03 6.73
C ASP A 125 -4.83 -23.82 7.64
N TYR A 126 -5.20 -22.61 7.20
CA TYR A 126 -5.05 -21.36 7.94
C TYR A 126 -6.42 -20.77 8.22
N SER A 127 -6.62 -20.30 9.44
CA SER A 127 -7.79 -19.49 9.75
C SER A 127 -7.54 -18.05 9.35
N VAL A 128 -8.38 -17.50 8.48
CA VAL A 128 -8.26 -16.13 7.99
C VAL A 128 -8.95 -15.17 8.95
N ARG A 129 -8.21 -14.16 9.42
CA ARG A 129 -8.70 -13.06 10.24
C ARG A 129 -8.57 -11.72 9.56
N ARG A 130 -9.41 -10.78 10.01
CA ARG A 130 -9.36 -9.37 9.67
C ARG A 130 -8.73 -8.56 10.80
N GLY A 131 -7.94 -7.56 10.43
CA GLY A 131 -7.63 -6.41 11.28
C GLY A 131 -7.46 -5.16 10.43
N PHE A 132 -7.75 -3.99 11.01
CA PHE A 132 -7.57 -2.70 10.35
C PHE A 132 -6.39 -1.93 10.96
N THR A 133 -5.72 -1.11 10.14
CA THR A 133 -4.63 -0.23 10.60
C THR A 133 -5.12 1.18 10.93
N ALA A 134 -6.23 1.64 10.33
CA ALA A 134 -6.78 2.97 10.58
C ALA A 134 -7.78 2.98 11.75
N ASN A 135 -7.36 3.45 12.92
CA ASN A 135 -8.20 3.55 14.11
C ASN A 135 -9.42 4.46 13.91
N ILE A 136 -9.30 5.53 13.11
CA ILE A 136 -10.43 6.41 12.77
C ILE A 136 -11.56 5.60 12.11
N ILE A 137 -11.22 4.71 11.17
CA ILE A 137 -12.19 3.84 10.51
C ILE A 137 -12.80 2.83 11.49
N ILE A 138 -11.98 2.23 12.37
CA ILE A 138 -12.46 1.29 13.38
C ILE A 138 -13.47 1.97 14.32
N ASP A 139 -13.13 3.16 14.82
CA ASP A 139 -13.98 3.93 15.71
C ASP A 139 -15.27 4.35 15.01
N HIS A 140 -15.19 4.77 13.75
CA HIS A 140 -16.36 5.14 12.96
C HIS A 140 -17.31 3.95 12.75
N VAL A 141 -16.81 2.80 12.29
CA VAL A 141 -17.60 1.57 12.09
C VAL A 141 -18.23 1.12 13.41
N ASN A 142 -17.50 1.19 14.53
CA ASN A 142 -18.03 0.83 15.83
C ASN A 142 -19.12 1.81 16.31
N LYS A 143 -18.91 3.13 16.15
CA LYS A 143 -19.89 4.17 16.53
C LYS A 143 -21.18 4.04 15.73
N ARG A 144 -21.08 3.84 14.41
CA ARG A 144 -22.23 3.81 13.50
C ARG A 144 -22.95 2.47 13.50
N ASP A 145 -22.20 1.37 13.37
CA ASP A 145 -22.76 0.04 13.09
C ASP A 145 -22.75 -0.88 14.33
N GLY A 146 -22.07 -0.50 15.41
CA GLY A 146 -21.88 -1.35 16.59
C GLY A 146 -20.98 -2.56 16.34
N ILE A 147 -20.15 -2.49 15.29
CA ILE A 147 -19.22 -3.54 14.88
C ILE A 147 -17.81 -3.14 15.32
N LEU A 148 -17.22 -3.95 16.21
CA LEU A 148 -15.83 -3.78 16.62
C LEU A 148 -14.92 -4.63 15.73
N ILE A 149 -14.14 -3.96 14.88
CA ILE A 149 -13.04 -4.55 14.12
C ILE A 149 -11.78 -4.46 14.99
N ASP A 150 -10.99 -5.53 15.03
CA ASP A 150 -9.73 -5.50 15.76
C ASP A 150 -8.73 -4.56 15.05
N ASP A 151 -8.08 -3.69 15.81
CA ASP A 151 -6.84 -3.04 15.35
C ASP A 151 -5.69 -4.06 15.31
N VAL A 152 -4.51 -3.64 14.84
CA VAL A 152 -3.33 -4.52 14.76
C VAL A 152 -2.99 -5.13 16.12
N ASP A 153 -3.09 -4.34 17.19
CA ASP A 153 -2.68 -4.76 18.53
C ASP A 153 -3.65 -5.79 19.13
N ALA A 154 -4.95 -5.54 19.00
CA ALA A 154 -6.03 -6.43 19.40
C ALA A 154 -6.02 -7.73 18.58
N ALA A 155 -5.75 -7.64 17.27
CA ALA A 155 -5.64 -8.82 16.42
C ALA A 155 -4.48 -9.73 16.85
N LEU A 156 -3.30 -9.15 17.13
CA LEU A 156 -2.14 -9.90 17.62
C LEU A 156 -2.37 -10.47 19.03
N GLU A 157 -3.02 -9.73 19.92
CA GLU A 157 -3.39 -10.23 21.24
C GLU A 157 -4.39 -11.39 21.13
N ARG A 158 -5.38 -11.28 20.26
CA ARG A 158 -6.34 -12.36 19.98
C ARG A 158 -5.66 -13.59 19.41
N ALA A 159 -4.72 -13.43 18.47
CA ALA A 159 -3.95 -14.53 17.92
C ALA A 159 -3.14 -15.26 19.01
N ALA A 160 -2.46 -14.50 19.87
CA ALA A 160 -1.71 -15.05 21.01
C ALA A 160 -2.63 -15.78 22.01
N ASN A 161 -3.78 -15.19 22.35
CA ASN A 161 -4.78 -15.80 23.23
C ASN A 161 -5.37 -17.09 22.65
N ASN A 162 -5.52 -17.15 21.33
CA ASN A 162 -5.93 -18.34 20.58
C ASN A 162 -4.80 -19.37 20.40
N LYS A 163 -3.60 -19.11 20.95
CA LYS A 163 -2.43 -20.01 20.91
C LYS A 163 -1.94 -20.30 19.48
N VAL A 164 -2.07 -19.32 18.61
CA VAL A 164 -1.45 -19.36 17.29
C VAL A 164 0.05 -19.51 17.45
N LYS A 165 0.66 -20.38 16.65
CA LYS A 165 2.10 -20.59 16.58
C LYS A 165 2.69 -20.04 15.30
N THR A 166 1.96 -20.20 14.19
CA THR A 166 2.34 -19.71 12.88
C THR A 166 1.42 -18.58 12.49
N LEU A 167 1.95 -17.35 12.49
CA LEU A 167 1.24 -16.17 12.02
C LEU A 167 1.75 -15.77 10.65
N VAL A 168 0.86 -15.80 9.66
CA VAL A 168 1.10 -15.21 8.33
C VAL A 168 0.37 -13.89 8.29
N VAL A 169 1.07 -12.80 8.00
CA VAL A 169 0.46 -11.48 7.86
C VAL A 169 0.42 -11.11 6.39
N GLN A 170 -0.78 -10.92 5.82
CA GLN A 170 -0.95 -10.43 4.45
C GLN A 170 -1.51 -9.00 4.48
N PRO A 171 -0.68 -7.97 4.19
CA PRO A 171 -1.20 -6.62 4.00
C PRO A 171 -2.05 -6.53 2.73
N THR A 172 -3.13 -5.75 2.76
CA THR A 172 -3.87 -5.38 1.53
C THR A 172 -3.47 -3.98 1.04
N HIS A 173 -2.28 -3.50 1.39
CA HIS A 173 -1.82 -2.18 0.95
C HIS A 173 -1.49 -2.20 -0.55
N LEU A 174 -1.62 -1.04 -1.20
CA LEU A 174 -1.29 -0.89 -2.62
C LEU A 174 0.23 -0.95 -2.85
N MET A 175 1.02 -0.36 -1.96
CA MET A 175 2.45 -0.14 -2.15
C MET A 175 3.25 -0.40 -0.88
N ASN A 176 4.58 -0.57 -1.04
CA ASN A 176 5.53 -0.52 0.07
C ASN A 176 5.78 0.95 0.46
N GLY A 177 4.85 1.50 1.25
CA GLY A 177 4.91 2.87 1.79
C GLY A 177 5.06 2.90 3.30
N LEU A 178 4.85 4.09 3.88
CA LEU A 178 4.95 4.31 5.33
C LEU A 178 4.07 3.33 6.11
N GLU A 179 2.81 3.16 5.71
CA GLU A 179 1.85 2.28 6.39
C GLU A 179 2.32 0.82 6.47
N TYR A 180 2.95 0.32 5.40
CA TYR A 180 3.47 -1.04 5.41
C TYR A 180 4.71 -1.18 6.31
N ASN A 181 5.58 -0.17 6.35
CA ASN A 181 6.72 -0.17 7.27
C ASN A 181 6.28 -0.10 8.73
N ASP A 182 5.31 0.75 9.05
CA ASP A 182 4.71 0.84 10.39
C ASP A 182 4.08 -0.50 10.79
N LEU A 183 3.38 -1.16 9.86
CA LEU A 183 2.82 -2.49 10.08
C LEU A 183 3.91 -3.53 10.41
N LEU A 184 5.01 -3.54 9.66
CA LEU A 184 6.15 -4.43 9.90
C LEU A 184 6.76 -4.21 11.28
N GLU A 185 6.91 -2.96 11.70
CA GLU A 185 7.44 -2.61 13.02
C GLU A 185 6.50 -3.01 14.15
N GLN A 186 5.21 -2.69 14.03
CA GLN A 186 4.18 -3.01 15.03
C GLN A 186 4.05 -4.52 15.24
N VAL A 187 3.92 -5.29 14.16
CA VAL A 187 3.84 -6.75 14.25
C VAL A 187 5.18 -7.34 14.72
N GLY A 188 6.30 -6.81 14.22
CA GLY A 188 7.64 -7.25 14.59
C GLY A 188 7.92 -7.11 16.09
N ALA A 189 7.39 -6.06 16.72
CA ALA A 189 7.53 -5.83 18.17
C ALA A 189 6.84 -6.90 19.03
N LYS A 190 5.86 -7.64 18.48
CA LYS A 190 5.10 -8.70 19.15
C LYS A 190 5.39 -10.10 18.61
N ALA A 191 6.37 -10.24 17.72
CA ALA A 191 6.66 -11.50 17.05
C ALA A 191 7.12 -12.62 18.00
N ASP A 192 7.60 -12.29 19.21
CA ASP A 192 8.03 -13.26 20.23
C ASP A 192 6.87 -14.01 20.91
N ALA A 193 5.63 -13.58 20.67
CA ALA A 193 4.42 -14.31 21.07
C ALA A 193 4.16 -15.56 20.22
N PHE A 194 4.80 -15.67 19.05
CA PHE A 194 4.58 -16.73 18.06
C PHE A 194 5.86 -17.54 17.82
N ASP A 195 5.71 -18.79 17.39
CA ASP A 195 6.88 -19.60 16.98
C ASP A 195 7.45 -19.10 15.64
N LYS A 196 6.57 -18.64 14.74
CA LYS A 196 6.91 -18.09 13.43
C LYS A 196 5.97 -16.95 13.05
N VAL A 197 6.55 -15.88 12.50
CA VAL A 197 5.83 -14.77 11.87
C VAL A 197 6.44 -14.53 10.49
N VAL A 198 5.62 -14.50 9.46
CA VAL A 198 6.02 -14.21 8.07
C VAL A 198 5.08 -13.18 7.45
N PHE A 199 5.59 -12.41 6.49
CA PHE A 199 4.86 -11.32 5.86
C PHE A 199 4.72 -11.56 4.36
N GLY A 200 3.49 -11.44 3.88
CA GLY A 200 3.20 -11.21 2.47
C GLY A 200 3.55 -9.78 2.07
N LYS A 201 3.64 -9.56 0.76
CA LYS A 201 3.99 -8.26 0.18
C LYS A 201 2.73 -7.42 -0.12
N PRO A 202 2.85 -6.09 -0.20
CA PRO A 202 1.84 -5.21 -0.80
C PRO A 202 1.67 -5.46 -2.30
N LEU A 203 0.59 -4.94 -2.88
CA LEU A 203 0.19 -5.25 -4.26
C LEU A 203 1.27 -4.90 -5.31
N LEU A 204 1.76 -3.66 -5.31
CA LEU A 204 2.74 -3.15 -6.27
C LEU A 204 4.18 -3.25 -5.74
N THR A 205 4.70 -4.47 -5.65
CA THR A 205 6.03 -4.73 -5.07
C THR A 205 7.11 -5.01 -6.12
N SER A 206 6.85 -5.91 -7.07
CA SER A 206 7.81 -6.33 -8.10
C SER A 206 7.39 -5.93 -9.51
N ASP A 207 8.31 -5.92 -10.48
CA ASP A 207 7.98 -5.64 -11.88
C ASP A 207 6.90 -6.59 -12.44
N ASP A 208 6.90 -7.85 -11.99
CA ASP A 208 5.87 -8.83 -12.33
C ASP A 208 4.50 -8.42 -11.75
N ASP A 209 4.47 -7.97 -10.49
CA ASP A 209 3.22 -7.48 -9.88
C ASP A 209 2.67 -6.26 -10.63
N PHE A 210 3.53 -5.31 -11.00
CA PHE A 210 3.13 -4.15 -11.81
C PHE A 210 2.49 -4.60 -13.13
N LYS A 211 3.11 -5.57 -13.81
CA LYS A 211 2.59 -6.09 -15.08
C LYS A 211 1.24 -6.79 -14.89
N ARG A 212 1.10 -7.60 -13.84
CA ARG A 212 -0.16 -8.29 -13.53
C ARG A 212 -1.28 -7.33 -13.15
N VAL A 213 -0.98 -6.27 -12.39
CA VAL A 213 -1.95 -5.22 -12.05
C VAL A 213 -2.37 -4.46 -13.30
N GLU A 214 -1.43 -4.04 -14.14
CA GLU A 214 -1.71 -3.40 -15.42
C GLU A 214 -2.65 -4.25 -16.29
N GLU A 215 -2.32 -5.53 -16.51
CA GLU A 215 -3.15 -6.46 -17.28
C GLU A 215 -4.55 -6.59 -16.67
N ALA A 216 -4.64 -6.66 -15.34
CA ALA A 216 -5.91 -6.78 -14.63
C ALA A 216 -6.78 -5.53 -14.81
N ILE A 217 -6.23 -4.32 -14.68
CA ILE A 217 -7.02 -3.08 -14.81
C ILE A 217 -7.40 -2.79 -16.27
N VAL A 218 -6.54 -3.14 -17.23
CA VAL A 218 -6.82 -3.03 -18.67
C VAL A 218 -7.93 -4.00 -19.06
N ASP A 219 -7.86 -5.28 -18.67
CA ASP A 219 -8.93 -6.25 -19.00
C ASP A 219 -10.26 -5.86 -18.35
N TRP A 220 -10.21 -5.32 -17.13
CA TRP A 220 -11.36 -4.88 -16.33
C TRP A 220 -12.08 -3.65 -16.89
N THR A 221 -11.39 -2.86 -17.72
CA THR A 221 -11.92 -1.63 -18.35
C THR A 221 -11.95 -1.69 -19.87
N LYS A 222 -11.60 -2.82 -20.50
CA LYS A 222 -11.50 -2.99 -21.96
C LYS A 222 -12.74 -2.59 -22.75
N ASP A 223 -13.93 -2.70 -22.15
CA ASP A 223 -15.20 -2.34 -22.81
C ASP A 223 -15.33 -0.81 -23.01
N TYR A 224 -14.51 -0.01 -22.31
CA TYR A 224 -14.39 1.43 -22.47
C TYR A 224 -13.28 1.84 -23.43
N ASP A 225 -12.39 0.93 -23.83
CA ASP A 225 -11.28 1.22 -24.74
C ASP A 225 -11.75 1.28 -26.21
N ASP A 226 -12.49 2.34 -26.54
CA ASP A 226 -13.08 2.58 -27.86
C ASP A 226 -12.27 3.55 -28.73
N GLY A 227 -11.08 3.96 -28.26
CA GLY A 227 -10.20 4.95 -28.90
C GLY A 227 -10.68 6.40 -28.81
N LYS A 228 -11.81 6.65 -28.12
CA LYS A 228 -12.38 7.99 -27.89
C LYS A 228 -12.62 8.29 -26.41
N THR A 229 -12.40 7.31 -25.55
CA THR A 229 -12.54 7.41 -24.10
C THR A 229 -11.18 7.42 -23.45
N ALA A 230 -10.95 8.41 -22.58
CA ALA A 230 -9.84 8.42 -21.64
C ALA A 230 -10.25 7.64 -20.39
N ILE A 231 -9.42 6.70 -19.95
CA ILE A 231 -9.63 5.90 -18.74
C ILE A 231 -8.64 6.43 -17.69
N CYS A 232 -9.16 7.09 -16.67
CA CYS A 232 -8.36 7.74 -15.64
C CYS A 232 -8.50 6.99 -14.32
N PHE A 233 -7.37 6.50 -13.82
CA PHE A 233 -7.23 5.82 -12.55
C PHE A 233 -6.78 6.80 -11.47
N MET A 234 -7.52 6.84 -10.36
CA MET A 234 -7.25 7.72 -9.22
C MET A 234 -6.68 6.95 -8.03
N GLY A 235 -5.40 7.15 -7.74
CA GLY A 235 -4.77 6.69 -6.51
C GLY A 235 -4.96 7.66 -5.34
N HIS A 236 -4.60 7.22 -4.14
CA HIS A 236 -4.58 8.09 -2.96
C HIS A 236 -3.48 9.15 -3.10
N GLY A 237 -2.23 8.72 -3.32
CA GLY A 237 -1.06 9.59 -3.32
C GLY A 237 -0.41 9.74 -1.95
N THR A 238 0.87 10.06 -1.90
CA THR A 238 1.58 10.41 -0.67
C THR A 238 2.79 11.29 -0.99
N GLU A 239 3.27 12.07 -0.05
CA GLU A 239 4.52 12.84 -0.20
C GLU A 239 5.78 11.96 -0.11
N ALA A 240 5.65 10.71 0.34
CA ALA A 240 6.76 9.77 0.47
C ALA A 240 7.29 9.26 -0.89
N GLU A 241 8.54 8.76 -0.91
CA GLU A 241 9.17 8.20 -2.13
C GLU A 241 8.37 7.04 -2.74
N SER A 242 7.56 6.35 -1.93
CA SER A 242 6.67 5.28 -2.37
C SER A 242 5.61 5.75 -3.37
N ASN A 243 5.31 7.06 -3.45
CA ASN A 243 4.42 7.62 -4.46
C ASN A 243 4.89 7.38 -5.91
N SER A 244 6.18 7.08 -6.10
CA SER A 244 6.75 6.73 -7.40
C SER A 244 6.06 5.54 -8.09
N VAL A 245 5.30 4.71 -7.37
CA VAL A 245 4.51 3.61 -7.96
C VAL A 245 3.48 4.09 -8.98
N TYR A 246 2.84 5.25 -8.78
CA TYR A 246 1.83 5.76 -9.72
C TYR A 246 2.46 6.17 -11.04
N LYS A 247 3.60 6.87 -10.97
CA LYS A 247 4.39 7.20 -12.17
C LYS A 247 4.88 5.93 -12.86
N LYS A 248 5.36 4.94 -12.11
CA LYS A 248 5.80 3.65 -12.69
C LYS A 248 4.66 2.93 -13.41
N MET A 249 3.45 2.93 -12.85
CA MET A 249 2.26 2.37 -13.50
C MET A 249 1.90 3.14 -14.79
N GLN A 250 1.91 4.48 -14.76
CA GLN A 250 1.70 5.30 -15.96
C GLN A 250 2.74 5.00 -17.06
N ASP A 251 4.03 4.93 -16.69
CA ASP A 251 5.12 4.65 -17.63
C ASP A 251 4.93 3.26 -18.26
N LEU A 252 4.51 2.25 -17.48
CA LEU A 252 4.25 0.89 -17.94
C LEU A 252 3.08 0.83 -18.94
N LEU A 253 1.92 1.38 -18.56
CA LEU A 253 0.75 1.51 -19.45
C LEU A 253 1.13 2.15 -20.79
N THR A 254 1.91 3.23 -20.74
CA THR A 254 2.37 3.94 -21.94
C THR A 254 3.30 3.08 -22.79
N ALA A 255 4.25 2.39 -22.16
CA ALA A 255 5.22 1.54 -22.84
C ALA A 255 4.55 0.37 -23.57
N ASP A 256 3.47 -0.17 -23.01
CA ASP A 256 2.73 -1.30 -23.56
C ASP A 256 1.58 -0.88 -24.49
N GLY A 257 1.47 0.42 -24.77
CA GLY A 257 0.62 0.97 -25.83
C GLY A 257 -0.78 1.38 -25.39
N HIS A 258 -1.04 1.39 -24.07
CA HIS A 258 -2.30 1.86 -23.48
C HIS A 258 -2.35 3.39 -23.39
N THR A 259 -2.30 4.05 -24.55
CA THR A 259 -2.11 5.52 -24.65
C THR A 259 -3.30 6.37 -24.18
N ASN A 260 -4.46 5.77 -23.95
CA ASN A 260 -5.65 6.40 -23.41
C ASN A 260 -5.90 6.12 -21.92
N TYR A 261 -4.91 5.54 -21.23
CA TYR A 261 -4.94 5.28 -19.81
C TYR A 261 -4.09 6.31 -19.07
N PHE A 262 -4.66 6.89 -18.01
CA PHE A 262 -4.02 7.93 -17.23
C PHE A 262 -4.08 7.60 -15.74
N VAL A 263 -3.00 7.84 -15.01
CA VAL A 263 -2.91 7.61 -13.57
C VAL A 263 -2.59 8.94 -12.89
N GLY A 264 -3.39 9.29 -11.89
CA GLY A 264 -3.11 10.40 -10.99
C GLY A 264 -3.48 10.06 -9.55
N THR A 265 -3.35 11.05 -8.68
CA THR A 265 -3.52 10.92 -7.23
C THR A 265 -4.30 12.10 -6.66
N VAL A 266 -4.95 11.88 -5.51
CA VAL A 266 -5.63 12.94 -4.76
C VAL A 266 -4.62 13.81 -4.01
N GLU A 267 -3.78 13.18 -3.19
CA GLU A 267 -2.93 13.85 -2.19
C GLU A 267 -1.52 14.19 -2.67
N ALA A 268 -1.20 13.92 -3.95
CA ALA A 268 0.14 14.08 -4.49
C ALA A 268 0.11 14.31 -6.00
N GLU A 269 1.28 14.23 -6.63
CA GLU A 269 1.42 14.27 -8.08
C GLU A 269 1.53 12.86 -8.68
N PRO A 270 0.96 12.60 -9.88
CA PRO A 270 0.24 13.57 -10.73
C PRO A 270 -1.16 13.91 -10.22
N SER A 271 -1.46 15.19 -10.07
CA SER A 271 -2.77 15.71 -9.67
C SER A 271 -3.82 15.57 -10.77
N VAL A 272 -5.11 15.76 -10.42
CA VAL A 272 -6.20 15.79 -11.39
C VAL A 272 -5.97 16.80 -12.53
N GLU A 273 -5.35 17.94 -12.23
CA GLU A 273 -5.02 18.96 -13.23
C GLU A 273 -3.94 18.51 -14.21
N ASP A 274 -2.98 17.72 -13.74
CA ASP A 274 -1.95 17.11 -14.59
C ASP A 274 -2.55 16.01 -15.46
N VAL A 275 -3.42 15.16 -14.91
CA VAL A 275 -4.18 14.17 -15.69
C VAL A 275 -5.04 14.88 -16.74
N LEU A 276 -5.76 15.95 -16.38
CA LEU A 276 -6.59 16.71 -17.31
C LEU A 276 -5.78 17.31 -18.47
N LYS A 277 -4.57 17.82 -18.21
CA LYS A 277 -3.67 18.31 -19.27
C LYS A 277 -3.30 17.20 -20.25
N LEU A 278 -3.02 15.99 -19.74
CA LEU A 278 -2.71 14.83 -20.58
C LEU A 278 -3.92 14.39 -21.41
N VAL A 279 -5.11 14.32 -20.81
CA VAL A 279 -6.36 14.01 -21.52
C VAL A 279 -6.65 15.06 -22.61
N LYS A 280 -6.46 16.35 -22.33
CA LYS A 280 -6.64 17.45 -23.31
C LYS A 280 -5.66 17.41 -24.48
N ALA A 281 -4.53 16.72 -24.34
CA ALA A 281 -3.56 16.53 -25.44
C ALA A 281 -4.02 15.45 -26.43
N GLY A 282 -4.96 14.57 -26.03
CA GLY A 282 -5.61 13.59 -26.90
C GLY A 282 -6.90 14.10 -27.52
N GLU A 283 -7.52 13.26 -28.35
CA GLU A 283 -8.82 13.54 -29.01
C GLU A 283 -9.93 12.69 -28.37
N TYR A 284 -10.19 12.90 -27.07
CA TYR A 284 -11.21 12.15 -26.32
C TYR A 284 -12.55 12.90 -26.25
N GLU A 285 -13.66 12.16 -26.28
CA GLU A 285 -15.03 12.68 -26.12
C GLU A 285 -15.60 12.36 -24.72
N ARG A 286 -15.04 11.36 -24.06
CA ARG A 286 -15.52 10.77 -22.81
C ARG A 286 -14.35 10.49 -21.87
N VAL A 287 -14.63 10.57 -20.57
CA VAL A 287 -13.72 10.18 -19.49
C VAL A 287 -14.41 9.13 -18.63
N VAL A 288 -13.68 8.07 -18.29
CA VAL A 288 -14.06 7.08 -17.28
C VAL A 288 -13.13 7.27 -16.09
N LEU A 289 -13.68 7.45 -14.90
CA LEU A 289 -12.94 7.56 -13.66
C LEU A 289 -13.09 6.28 -12.85
N GLU A 290 -11.99 5.68 -12.40
CA GLU A 290 -12.01 4.49 -11.54
C GLU A 290 -10.92 4.57 -10.45
N PRO A 291 -11.17 4.11 -9.22
CA PRO A 291 -10.15 4.10 -8.17
C PRO A 291 -9.00 3.14 -8.50
N LEU A 292 -7.77 3.59 -8.28
CA LEU A 292 -6.59 2.74 -8.14
C LEU A 292 -6.29 2.50 -6.66
N MET A 293 -7.32 2.07 -5.94
CA MET A 293 -7.29 1.81 -4.49
C MET A 293 -7.98 0.48 -4.22
N VAL A 294 -7.59 -0.22 -3.15
CA VAL A 294 -8.15 -1.55 -2.85
C VAL A 294 -9.65 -1.49 -2.56
N VAL A 295 -10.06 -0.45 -1.86
CA VAL A 295 -11.45 -0.15 -1.53
C VAL A 295 -11.92 1.06 -2.34
N ALA A 296 -13.20 1.12 -2.69
CA ALA A 296 -13.86 2.35 -3.09
C ALA A 296 -14.46 3.00 -1.82
N GLY A 297 -13.61 3.71 -1.08
CA GLY A 297 -13.97 4.39 0.17
C GLY A 297 -14.28 5.86 -0.05
N ASP A 298 -13.93 6.70 0.92
CA ASP A 298 -14.28 8.12 0.91
C ASP A 298 -13.77 8.86 -0.33
N HIS A 299 -12.47 8.80 -0.61
CA HIS A 299 -11.89 9.40 -1.81
C HIS A 299 -12.60 8.99 -3.11
N ALA A 300 -13.00 7.73 -3.25
CA ALA A 300 -13.70 7.28 -4.45
C ALA A 300 -15.10 7.91 -4.58
N ASN A 301 -15.79 8.16 -3.47
CA ASN A 301 -17.15 8.68 -3.46
C ASN A 301 -17.18 10.21 -3.50
N ASN A 302 -16.22 10.88 -2.86
CA ASN A 302 -16.18 12.34 -2.72
C ASN A 302 -15.17 12.98 -3.67
N ASP A 303 -13.87 12.72 -3.52
CA ASP A 303 -12.85 13.37 -4.35
C ASP A 303 -12.93 12.96 -5.82
N MET A 304 -13.28 11.71 -6.10
CA MET A 304 -13.39 11.25 -7.49
C MET A 304 -14.76 11.60 -8.08
N ALA A 305 -15.83 11.28 -7.36
CA ALA A 305 -17.19 11.18 -7.89
C ALA A 305 -18.20 12.13 -7.24
N GLY A 306 -17.76 12.93 -6.27
CA GLY A 306 -18.58 13.91 -5.57
C GLY A 306 -19.10 15.02 -6.47
N ASP A 307 -19.99 15.84 -5.93
CA ASP A 307 -20.57 16.99 -6.64
C ASP A 307 -19.81 18.29 -6.35
N GLU A 308 -18.75 18.25 -5.53
CA GLU A 308 -17.91 19.41 -5.20
C GLU A 308 -17.08 19.86 -6.42
N GLU A 309 -16.76 21.17 -6.47
CA GLU A 309 -16.13 21.78 -7.65
C GLU A 309 -14.73 21.23 -7.96
N ASP A 310 -14.02 20.77 -6.93
CA ASP A 310 -12.67 20.20 -6.99
C ASP A 310 -12.66 18.68 -7.14
N SER A 311 -13.81 18.01 -7.08
CA SER A 311 -13.88 16.57 -7.41
C SER A 311 -13.43 16.32 -8.85
N TRP A 312 -12.81 15.16 -9.09
CA TRP A 312 -12.32 14.80 -10.43
C TRP A 312 -13.45 14.82 -11.46
N LYS A 313 -14.63 14.32 -11.08
CA LYS A 313 -15.83 14.39 -11.91
C LYS A 313 -16.13 15.82 -12.35
N SER A 314 -16.25 16.76 -11.40
CA SER A 314 -16.54 18.17 -11.68
C SER A 314 -15.46 18.82 -12.54
N VAL A 315 -14.19 18.53 -12.28
CA VAL A 315 -13.05 19.06 -13.06
C VAL A 315 -13.13 18.62 -14.53
N PHE A 316 -13.41 17.35 -14.81
CA PHE A 316 -13.54 16.85 -16.18
C PHE A 316 -14.84 17.31 -16.87
N GLU A 317 -15.96 17.38 -16.15
CA GLU A 317 -17.22 17.91 -16.69
C GLU A 317 -17.10 19.40 -17.04
N ALA A 318 -16.45 20.20 -16.20
CA ALA A 318 -16.17 21.61 -16.45
C ALA A 318 -15.26 21.81 -17.68
N ALA A 319 -14.40 20.84 -17.98
CA ALA A 319 -13.59 20.80 -19.19
C ALA A 319 -14.36 20.33 -20.45
N GLY A 320 -15.64 19.95 -20.31
CA GLY A 320 -16.54 19.61 -21.41
C GLY A 320 -16.60 18.12 -21.77
N TYR A 321 -16.03 17.24 -20.95
CA TYR A 321 -16.10 15.79 -21.16
C TYR A 321 -17.40 15.20 -20.62
N LYS A 322 -17.86 14.10 -21.22
CA LYS A 322 -18.85 13.22 -20.59
C LYS A 322 -18.11 12.31 -19.62
N VAL A 323 -18.48 12.35 -18.34
CA VAL A 323 -17.81 11.57 -17.30
C VAL A 323 -18.68 10.40 -16.86
N GLU A 324 -18.08 9.22 -16.71
CA GLU A 324 -18.67 8.08 -15.99
C GLU A 324 -17.73 7.69 -14.85
N CYS A 325 -18.26 7.61 -13.63
CA CYS A 325 -17.50 7.18 -12.46
C CYS A 325 -17.83 5.72 -12.13
N LEU A 326 -16.80 4.89 -12.02
CA LEU A 326 -16.90 3.49 -11.66
C LEU A 326 -16.50 3.33 -10.21
N ILE A 327 -17.49 3.30 -9.31
CA ILE A 327 -17.28 3.22 -7.85
C ILE A 327 -17.08 1.76 -7.44
N ARG A 328 -15.89 1.24 -7.71
CA ARG A 328 -15.49 -0.13 -7.37
C ARG A 328 -14.00 -0.17 -7.05
N GLY A 329 -13.63 -0.97 -6.04
CA GLY A 329 -12.24 -1.06 -5.58
C GLY A 329 -11.48 -2.20 -6.26
N LEU A 330 -10.14 -2.12 -6.30
CA LEU A 330 -9.30 -3.17 -6.89
C LEU A 330 -9.50 -4.54 -6.22
N GLY A 331 -9.92 -4.59 -4.96
CA GLY A 331 -10.22 -5.85 -4.26
C GLY A 331 -11.41 -6.63 -4.83
N GLU A 332 -12.27 -5.99 -5.61
CA GLU A 332 -13.35 -6.67 -6.35
C GLU A 332 -12.78 -7.53 -7.49
N ASN A 333 -11.59 -7.20 -7.99
CA ASN A 333 -10.97 -7.86 -9.15
C ASN A 333 -10.29 -9.17 -8.78
N GLU A 334 -10.80 -10.28 -9.30
CA GLU A 334 -10.27 -11.62 -9.02
C GLU A 334 -8.79 -11.76 -9.39
N ALA A 335 -8.35 -11.13 -10.49
CA ALA A 335 -6.93 -11.16 -10.87
C ALA A 335 -6.05 -10.41 -9.86
N ILE A 336 -6.54 -9.30 -9.30
CA ILE A 336 -5.87 -8.58 -8.20
C ILE A 336 -5.84 -9.42 -6.93
N ARG A 337 -6.97 -10.04 -6.56
CA ARG A 337 -7.03 -10.94 -5.39
C ARG A 337 -6.05 -12.10 -5.49
N GLN A 338 -5.82 -12.62 -6.70
CA GLN A 338 -4.84 -13.68 -6.92
C GLN A 338 -3.41 -13.21 -6.64
N ILE A 339 -3.07 -11.94 -6.88
CA ILE A 339 -1.74 -11.40 -6.53
C ILE A 339 -1.54 -11.45 -5.01
N TYR A 340 -2.53 -11.00 -4.23
CA TYR A 340 -2.46 -11.12 -2.76
C TYR A 340 -2.38 -12.56 -2.28
N ALA A 341 -3.10 -13.48 -2.92
CA ALA A 341 -2.99 -14.91 -2.61
C ALA A 341 -1.59 -15.46 -2.92
N ASP A 342 -0.97 -15.05 -4.02
CA ASP A 342 0.39 -15.47 -4.36
C ASP A 342 1.41 -14.90 -3.37
N HIS A 343 1.26 -13.64 -2.94
CA HIS A 343 2.10 -13.02 -1.91
C HIS A 343 1.99 -13.74 -0.56
N ALA A 344 0.77 -14.10 -0.15
CA ALA A 344 0.55 -14.89 1.06
C ALA A 344 1.15 -16.30 0.93
N LYS A 345 1.05 -16.90 -0.27
CA LYS A 345 1.67 -18.18 -0.57
C LYS A 345 3.19 -18.12 -0.46
N GLU A 346 3.82 -17.10 -1.03
CA GLU A 346 5.27 -16.89 -0.93
C GLU A 346 5.72 -16.77 0.54
N ALA A 347 4.97 -16.03 1.35
CA ALA A 347 5.23 -15.90 2.78
C ALA A 347 5.10 -17.25 3.50
N ILE A 348 4.06 -18.02 3.21
CA ILE A 348 3.86 -19.37 3.76
C ILE A 348 4.98 -20.31 3.34
N ASP A 349 5.37 -20.32 2.08
CA ASP A 349 6.40 -21.22 1.57
C ASP A 349 7.77 -20.92 2.21
N SER A 350 8.05 -19.66 2.57
CA SER A 350 9.28 -19.25 3.28
C SER A 350 9.42 -19.85 4.69
N ILE A 351 8.34 -20.38 5.26
CA ILE A 351 8.34 -21.06 6.56
C ILE A 351 9.07 -22.41 6.49
N ALA A 352 9.04 -23.06 5.32
CA ALA A 352 9.56 -24.40 5.09
C ALA A 352 11.06 -24.40 4.71
N GLU A 353 11.60 -23.23 4.34
CA GLU A 353 13.01 -22.98 4.10
C GLU A 353 13.79 -22.76 5.41
#